data_AF-A0A958JIG0-F1
#
_entry.id   AF-A0A958JIG0-F1
#
_cell.length_a   1.000
_cell.length_b   1.000
_cell.length_c   1.000
_cell.angle_alpha   90.00
_cell.angle_beta   90.00
_cell.angle_gamma   90.00
#
_symmetry.space_group_name_H-M   'P 1'
#
loop_
_entity.id
_entity.type
_entity.pdbx_description
1 polymer ?
#
loop_
_entity_poly.entity_id
_entity_poly.type
_entity_poly.pdbx_seq_one_letter_code
_entity_poly.pdbx_strand_id
1 'polypeptide(L)'
;LDVSVRPEIELAGTVAEARRLRDRGFCPIECSFGSESVVDDLEMDHHGPYSHLEGVAVRAYRDHYGARREDPRFVTTGFPDEDATFAMAALAGVLPHPSLADRFPNAPADMRLNMRQNLLHVAEMINTVDLDPDRALELVDTMTGRLVLAFRQQAHPTSEDWFAWYEGVSRWRSLLSSQVDEVVNSAVASQQLRLEHVLGVRSKRVAEDVMVADLSTYGRNSAYYRAWLEHAPILIAFIGGPTGEGTCSFVCRSLESATRAFGPMGLRAVYPTLKPAGCGGRENIGGSSRMRSVTWDEALQYGKQIAAAVVS
;
A
#
# COMPACT_ATOMS: atom_id res chain seq x y z
N LEU A 1 -25.25 -11.69 18.00
CA LEU A 1 -23.82 -11.76 17.68
C LEU A 1 -23.20 -10.56 18.36
N ASP A 2 -22.27 -10.73 19.28
CA ASP A 2 -21.50 -9.59 19.77
C ASP A 2 -20.56 -9.18 18.62
N VAL A 3 -21.06 -8.29 17.76
CA VAL A 3 -20.39 -7.86 16.51
C VAL A 3 -19.37 -6.74 16.79
N SER A 4 -19.02 -6.53 18.06
CA SER A 4 -18.24 -5.38 18.52
C SER A 4 -16.72 -5.56 18.40
N VAL A 5 -16.25 -6.51 17.57
CA VAL A 5 -14.81 -6.61 17.22
C VAL A 5 -14.42 -5.34 16.45
N ARG A 6 -13.97 -4.34 17.21
CA ARG A 6 -13.34 -3.12 16.72
C ARG A 6 -11.85 -3.28 16.99
N PRO A 7 -11.02 -3.35 15.94
CA PRO A 7 -9.58 -3.44 16.15
C PRO A 7 -9.09 -2.19 16.88
N GLU A 8 -8.13 -2.31 17.79
CA GLU A 8 -7.42 -1.14 18.31
C GLU A 8 -6.21 -0.91 17.40
N ILE A 9 -6.15 0.23 16.71
CA ILE A 9 -5.05 0.51 15.76
C ILE A 9 -4.26 1.72 16.27
N GLU A 10 -2.96 1.52 16.46
CA GLU A 10 -2.01 2.54 16.90
C GLU A 10 -0.99 2.84 15.79
N LEU A 11 -0.57 4.10 15.70
CA LEU A 11 0.41 4.56 14.72
C LEU A 11 1.74 4.82 15.41
N ALA A 12 2.78 4.16 14.94
CA ALA A 12 4.14 4.37 15.41
C ALA A 12 4.90 5.25 14.43
N GLY A 13 5.41 6.40 14.90
CA GLY A 13 6.28 7.27 14.12
C GLY A 13 7.76 6.87 14.22
N THR A 14 8.10 5.90 15.07
CA THR A 14 9.48 5.44 15.28
C THR A 14 9.55 3.94 15.60
N VAL A 15 10.72 3.33 15.35
CA VAL A 15 11.04 1.95 15.75
C VAL A 15 10.80 1.73 17.25
N ALA A 16 11.19 2.70 18.09
CA ALA A 16 11.07 2.58 19.54
C ALA A 16 9.61 2.54 20.00
N GLU A 17 8.75 3.36 19.39
CA GLU A 17 7.31 3.35 19.67
C GLU A 17 6.66 2.05 19.23
N ALA A 18 6.99 1.57 18.02
CA ALA A 18 6.49 0.29 17.51
C ALA A 18 6.88 -0.87 18.42
N ARG A 19 8.15 -0.93 18.89
CA ARG A 19 8.61 -1.95 19.85
C ARG A 19 7.85 -1.88 21.16
N ARG A 20 7.66 -0.68 21.72
CA ARG A 20 6.90 -0.49 22.96
C ARG A 20 5.45 -0.97 22.83
N LEU A 21 4.81 -0.71 21.69
CA LEU A 21 3.44 -1.16 21.43
C LEU A 21 3.38 -2.68 21.24
N ARG A 22 4.32 -3.26 20.51
CA ARG A 22 4.48 -4.72 20.40
C ARG A 22 4.62 -5.38 21.77
N ASP A 23 5.48 -4.84 22.63
CA ASP A 23 5.70 -5.37 23.98
C ASP A 23 4.45 -5.23 24.88
N ARG A 24 3.52 -4.33 24.55
CA ARG A 24 2.18 -4.21 25.16
C ARG A 24 1.14 -5.15 24.55
N GLY A 25 1.54 -5.98 23.59
CA GLY A 25 0.73 -6.99 22.94
C GLY A 25 0.10 -6.57 21.61
N PHE A 26 0.43 -5.40 21.05
CA PHE A 26 -0.05 -5.04 19.71
C PHE A 26 0.66 -5.86 18.62
N CYS A 27 -0.06 -6.37 17.64
CA CYS A 27 0.52 -7.05 16.48
C CYS A 27 1.10 -6.01 15.51
N PRO A 28 2.43 -6.01 15.22
CA PRO A 28 3.00 -5.10 14.24
C PRO A 28 2.63 -5.53 12.82
N ILE A 29 2.04 -4.62 12.05
CA ILE A 29 1.73 -4.80 10.63
C ILE A 29 2.55 -3.79 9.84
N GLU A 30 3.37 -4.27 8.90
CA GLU A 30 4.22 -3.45 8.03
C GLU A 30 5.04 -2.37 8.75
N CYS A 31 5.48 -2.68 9.97
CA CYS A 31 6.24 -1.77 10.83
C CYS A 31 7.71 -1.67 10.41
N SER A 32 7.94 -1.19 9.18
CA SER A 32 9.26 -1.00 8.61
C SER A 32 9.74 0.44 8.67
N PHE A 33 10.95 0.62 9.18
CA PHE A 33 11.57 1.90 9.49
C PHE A 33 12.96 1.97 8.86
N GLY A 34 12.99 2.07 7.53
CA GLY A 34 14.23 2.08 6.76
C GLY A 34 14.88 0.70 6.70
N SER A 35 15.94 0.47 7.48
CA SER A 35 16.67 -0.80 7.54
C SER A 35 16.22 -1.74 8.66
N GLU A 36 15.34 -1.28 9.55
CA GLU A 36 14.81 -2.05 10.66
C GLU A 36 13.33 -2.34 10.45
N SER A 37 12.87 -3.50 10.90
CA SER A 37 11.46 -3.85 10.97
C SER A 37 11.13 -4.33 12.38
N VAL A 38 9.95 -3.97 12.88
CA VAL A 38 9.42 -4.47 14.14
C VAL A 38 8.35 -5.49 13.83
N VAL A 39 8.55 -6.74 14.28
CA VAL A 39 7.58 -7.83 14.13
C VAL A 39 7.36 -8.56 15.45
N ASP A 40 6.26 -9.31 15.53
CA ASP A 40 6.00 -10.34 16.53
C ASP A 40 6.14 -11.75 15.91
N ASP A 41 5.66 -12.78 16.61
CA ASP A 41 5.74 -14.18 16.16
C ASP A 41 4.96 -14.47 14.86
N LEU A 42 4.09 -13.55 14.41
CA LEU A 42 3.39 -13.69 13.13
C LEU A 42 4.24 -13.14 11.96
N GLU A 43 5.31 -12.40 12.23
CA GLU A 43 6.21 -11.85 11.20
C GLU A 43 5.49 -11.03 10.11
N MET A 44 4.47 -10.24 10.47
CA MET A 44 3.62 -9.46 9.55
C MET A 44 4.31 -8.21 8.99
N ASP A 45 5.46 -8.39 8.36
CA ASP A 45 6.12 -7.40 7.51
C ASP A 45 6.72 -8.13 6.30
N HIS A 46 6.88 -7.41 5.20
CA HIS A 46 7.51 -7.86 3.96
C HIS A 46 8.47 -6.79 3.40
N HIS A 47 8.86 -5.81 4.21
CA HIS A 47 9.84 -4.78 3.87
C HIS A 47 11.19 -5.06 4.54
N GLY A 48 12.23 -4.33 4.11
CA GLY A 48 13.53 -4.34 4.78
C GLY A 48 14.10 -5.76 4.95
N PRO A 49 14.45 -6.20 6.18
CA PRO A 49 14.91 -7.57 6.43
C PRO A 49 13.92 -8.67 6.03
N TYR A 50 12.61 -8.36 6.00
CA TYR A 50 11.54 -9.29 5.67
C TYR A 50 11.14 -9.24 4.18
N SER A 51 11.92 -8.56 3.34
CA SER A 51 11.69 -8.44 1.88
C SER A 51 11.72 -9.74 1.09
N HIS A 52 12.00 -10.86 1.73
CA HIS A 52 11.99 -12.19 1.13
C HIS A 52 10.64 -12.89 1.33
N LEU A 53 9.74 -12.32 2.14
CA LEU A 53 8.42 -12.87 2.44
C LEU A 53 7.35 -12.37 1.46
N GLU A 54 6.28 -13.15 1.31
CA GLU A 54 5.05 -12.73 0.64
C GLU A 54 4.39 -11.56 1.38
N GLY A 55 3.58 -10.77 0.66
CA GLY A 55 2.75 -9.70 1.20
C GLY A 55 1.90 -10.14 2.38
N VAL A 56 1.64 -9.18 3.28
CA VAL A 56 1.04 -9.48 4.58
C VAL A 56 -0.41 -9.90 4.43
N ALA A 57 -1.16 -9.42 3.43
CA ALA A 57 -2.54 -9.83 3.17
C ALA A 57 -2.65 -11.32 2.88
N VAL A 58 -1.73 -11.87 2.07
CA VAL A 58 -1.70 -13.28 1.69
C VAL A 58 -1.47 -14.13 2.93
N ARG A 59 -0.41 -13.83 3.69
CA ARG A 59 -0.03 -14.62 4.87
C ARG A 59 -1.06 -14.49 6.00
N ALA A 60 -1.56 -13.28 6.25
CA ALA A 60 -2.63 -13.05 7.22
C ALA A 60 -3.90 -13.84 6.92
N TYR A 61 -4.28 -13.94 5.63
CA TYR A 61 -5.50 -14.64 5.22
C TYR A 61 -5.31 -16.16 5.13
N ARG A 62 -4.20 -16.63 4.56
CA ARG A 62 -3.94 -18.05 4.34
C ARG A 62 -3.47 -18.75 5.61
N ASP A 63 -2.55 -18.13 6.35
CA ASP A 63 -1.78 -18.80 7.39
C ASP A 63 -2.25 -18.42 8.81
N HIS A 64 -2.76 -17.19 8.98
CA HIS A 64 -3.04 -16.62 10.30
C HIS A 64 -4.47 -16.09 10.48
N TYR A 65 -5.42 -16.55 9.66
CA TYR A 65 -6.79 -16.01 9.69
C TYR A 65 -7.42 -16.10 11.09
N GLY A 66 -7.82 -14.93 11.62
CA GLY A 66 -8.43 -14.83 12.94
C GLY A 66 -7.48 -15.02 14.13
N ALA A 67 -6.15 -15.04 13.93
CA ALA A 67 -5.17 -15.20 15.02
C ALA A 67 -5.25 -14.09 16.08
N ARG A 68 -5.73 -12.90 15.69
CA ARG A 68 -5.91 -11.73 16.57
C ARG A 68 -7.37 -11.46 16.91
N ARG A 69 -8.28 -12.41 16.67
CA ARG A 69 -9.73 -12.20 16.83
C ARG A 69 -10.16 -11.80 18.23
N GLU A 70 -9.62 -12.47 19.25
CA GLU A 70 -9.96 -12.23 20.65
C GLU A 70 -9.23 -10.99 21.23
N ASP A 71 -8.17 -10.54 20.54
CA ASP A 71 -7.37 -9.37 20.93
C ASP A 71 -6.85 -8.61 19.69
N PRO A 72 -7.74 -7.90 18.96
CA PRO A 72 -7.46 -7.30 17.66
C PRO A 72 -6.71 -5.96 17.78
N ARG A 73 -5.59 -5.96 18.50
CA ARG A 73 -4.74 -4.78 18.69
C ARG A 73 -3.58 -4.81 17.68
N PHE A 74 -3.43 -3.75 16.89
CA PHE A 74 -2.45 -3.64 15.81
C PHE A 74 -1.65 -2.34 15.92
N VAL A 75 -0.35 -2.42 15.63
CA VAL A 75 0.50 -1.24 15.45
C VAL A 75 1.00 -1.21 14.02
N THR A 76 0.99 -0.03 13.40
CA THR A 76 1.41 0.18 12.01
C THR A 76 2.18 1.49 11.85
N THR A 77 2.79 1.68 10.69
CA THR A 77 3.44 2.93 10.26
C THR A 77 3.08 3.20 8.80
N GLY A 78 3.06 4.48 8.41
CA GLY A 78 2.78 4.87 7.03
C GLY A 78 1.30 4.86 6.68
N PHE A 79 0.98 4.42 5.45
CA PHE A 79 -0.32 4.64 4.82
C PHE A 79 -1.24 3.42 4.92
N PRO A 80 -2.56 3.60 5.11
CA PRO A 80 -3.53 2.51 5.12
C PRO A 80 -3.81 1.97 3.70
N ASP A 81 -2.83 1.25 3.13
CA ASP A 81 -2.97 0.60 1.84
C ASP A 81 -3.77 -0.71 1.90
N GLU A 82 -3.89 -1.36 0.75
CA GLU A 82 -4.63 -2.59 0.61
C GLU A 82 -4.02 -3.77 1.36
N ASP A 83 -2.68 -3.90 1.36
CA ASP A 83 -1.99 -5.08 1.92
C ASP A 83 -2.14 -5.08 3.45
N ALA A 84 -1.78 -3.97 4.09
CA ALA A 84 -1.82 -3.84 5.54
C ALA A 84 -3.26 -3.89 6.09
N THR A 85 -4.21 -3.17 5.47
CA THR A 85 -5.59 -3.12 5.98
C THR A 85 -6.36 -4.42 5.73
N PHE A 86 -6.09 -5.13 4.63
CA PHE A 86 -6.65 -6.46 4.39
C PHE A 86 -6.08 -7.46 5.39
N ALA A 87 -4.78 -7.41 5.67
CA ALA A 87 -4.13 -8.25 6.67
C ALA A 87 -4.74 -8.06 8.07
N MET A 88 -4.93 -6.82 8.52
CA MET A 88 -5.60 -6.54 9.79
C MET A 88 -7.02 -7.10 9.85
N ALA A 89 -7.80 -6.96 8.77
CA ALA A 89 -9.15 -7.51 8.69
C ALA A 89 -9.16 -9.06 8.73
N ALA A 90 -8.20 -9.71 8.08
CA ALA A 90 -8.02 -11.15 8.09
C ALA A 90 -7.59 -11.66 9.48
N LEU A 91 -6.61 -11.02 10.12
CA LEU A 91 -6.13 -11.35 11.47
C LEU A 91 -7.20 -11.15 12.54
N ALA A 92 -8.03 -10.10 12.41
CA ALA A 92 -9.20 -9.90 13.26
C ALA A 92 -10.32 -10.93 12.99
N GLY A 93 -10.24 -11.68 11.89
CA GLY A 93 -11.21 -12.72 11.53
C GLY A 93 -12.57 -12.17 11.15
N VAL A 94 -12.61 -10.97 10.55
CA VAL A 94 -13.85 -10.27 10.16
C VAL A 94 -14.17 -10.40 8.67
N LEU A 95 -13.24 -10.89 7.86
CA LEU A 95 -13.46 -11.20 6.43
C LEU A 95 -14.12 -12.57 6.25
N PRO A 96 -14.91 -12.81 5.19
CA PRO A 96 -15.29 -14.15 4.78
C PRO A 96 -14.09 -15.11 4.69
N HIS A 97 -14.26 -16.34 5.14
CA HIS A 97 -13.25 -17.39 5.10
C HIS A 97 -13.91 -18.77 5.19
N PRO A 98 -13.39 -19.81 4.51
CA PRO A 98 -13.98 -21.15 4.52
C PRO A 98 -14.29 -21.71 5.93
N SER A 99 -13.47 -21.37 6.92
CA SER A 99 -13.65 -21.79 8.32
C SER A 99 -14.55 -20.87 9.18
N LEU A 100 -14.93 -19.69 8.70
CA LEU A 100 -15.70 -18.72 9.49
C LEU A 100 -17.12 -19.22 9.78
N ALA A 101 -17.79 -19.79 8.78
CA ALA A 101 -19.18 -20.21 8.90
C ALA A 101 -19.39 -21.34 9.92
N ASP A 102 -18.37 -22.17 10.16
CA ASP A 102 -18.43 -23.26 11.15
C ASP A 102 -18.61 -22.72 12.58
N ARG A 103 -18.26 -21.45 12.82
CA ARG A 103 -18.44 -20.77 14.11
C ARG A 103 -19.87 -20.29 14.34
N PHE A 104 -20.69 -20.24 13.29
CA PHE A 104 -22.07 -19.77 13.34
C PHE A 104 -23.03 -20.83 12.77
N PRO A 105 -23.11 -22.03 13.38
CA PRO A 105 -23.92 -23.13 12.85
C PRO A 105 -25.40 -22.76 12.73
N ASN A 106 -25.89 -21.86 13.59
CA ASN A 106 -27.28 -21.42 13.62
C ASN A 106 -27.56 -20.17 12.77
N ALA A 107 -26.57 -19.62 12.06
CA ALA A 107 -26.80 -18.49 11.16
C ALA A 107 -27.65 -18.91 9.93
N PRO A 108 -28.42 -17.97 9.34
CA PRO A 108 -29.13 -18.20 8.08
C PRO A 108 -28.24 -18.79 6.98
N ALA A 109 -28.81 -19.62 6.10
CA ALA A 109 -28.05 -20.39 5.11
C ALA A 109 -27.31 -19.49 4.10
N ASP A 110 -27.94 -18.42 3.66
CA ASP A 110 -27.39 -17.34 2.85
C ASP A 110 -26.23 -16.61 3.55
N MET A 111 -26.39 -16.29 4.84
CA MET A 111 -25.32 -15.69 5.64
C MET A 111 -24.11 -16.63 5.76
N ARG A 112 -24.34 -17.93 6.01
CA ARG A 112 -23.26 -18.92 6.04
C ARG A 112 -22.59 -19.09 4.68
N LEU A 113 -23.34 -19.03 3.58
CA LEU A 113 -22.77 -19.08 2.23
C LEU A 113 -21.82 -17.91 1.99
N ASN A 114 -22.25 -16.69 2.35
CA ASN A 114 -21.40 -15.50 2.27
C ASN A 114 -20.18 -15.60 3.19
N MET A 115 -20.33 -16.12 4.41
CA MET A 115 -19.21 -16.33 5.34
C MET A 115 -18.17 -17.32 4.81
N ARG A 116 -18.56 -18.34 4.03
CA ARG A 116 -17.64 -19.39 3.51
C ARG A 116 -16.84 -18.98 2.29
N GLN A 117 -17.05 -17.77 1.76
CA GLN A 117 -16.31 -17.31 0.58
C GLN A 117 -14.80 -17.37 0.83
N ASN A 118 -14.06 -17.87 -0.16
CA ASN A 118 -12.60 -17.87 -0.15
C ASN A 118 -12.10 -16.64 -0.89
N LEU A 119 -11.45 -15.74 -0.15
CA LEU A 119 -10.95 -14.46 -0.62
C LEU A 119 -9.43 -14.46 -0.87
N LEU A 120 -8.78 -15.64 -0.89
CA LEU A 120 -7.34 -15.74 -1.14
C LEU A 120 -6.94 -15.05 -2.46
N HIS A 121 -7.76 -15.19 -3.50
CA HIS A 121 -7.54 -14.54 -4.79
C HIS A 121 -7.50 -13.00 -4.71
N VAL A 122 -8.19 -12.39 -3.73
CA VAL A 122 -8.13 -10.94 -3.48
C VAL A 122 -6.77 -10.57 -2.89
N ALA A 123 -6.32 -11.32 -1.87
CA ALA A 123 -5.03 -11.11 -1.24
C ALA A 123 -3.86 -11.31 -2.24
N GLU A 124 -3.95 -12.33 -3.10
CA GLU A 124 -2.97 -12.58 -4.17
C GLU A 124 -2.92 -11.43 -5.20
N MET A 125 -4.07 -10.85 -5.55
CA MET A 125 -4.15 -9.68 -6.43
C MET A 125 -3.51 -8.44 -5.78
N ILE A 126 -3.78 -8.21 -4.49
CA ILE A 126 -3.17 -7.11 -3.72
C ILE A 126 -1.64 -7.26 -3.75
N ASN A 127 -1.12 -8.42 -3.33
CA ASN A 127 0.32 -8.70 -3.32
C ASN A 127 0.95 -8.58 -4.72
N THR A 128 0.23 -8.99 -5.76
CA THR A 128 0.70 -8.86 -7.15
C THR A 128 0.92 -7.40 -7.54
N VAL A 129 -0.06 -6.53 -7.27
CA VAL A 129 0.03 -5.11 -7.67
C VAL A 129 0.93 -4.30 -6.76
N ASP A 130 1.10 -4.74 -5.52
CA ASP A 130 2.06 -4.15 -4.60
C ASP A 130 3.51 -4.39 -5.06
N LEU A 131 3.84 -5.63 -5.44
CA LEU A 131 5.18 -6.02 -5.93
C LEU A 131 5.45 -5.62 -7.39
N ASP A 132 4.39 -5.47 -8.20
CA ASP A 132 4.51 -5.11 -9.61
C ASP A 132 3.50 -4.02 -10.00
N PRO A 133 3.88 -2.74 -9.83
CA PRO A 133 3.06 -1.59 -10.20
C PRO A 133 2.61 -1.59 -11.66
N ASP A 134 3.32 -2.28 -12.58
CA ASP A 134 2.91 -2.32 -13.98
C ASP A 134 1.55 -3.02 -14.11
N ARG A 135 1.28 -4.04 -13.29
CA ARG A 135 0.02 -4.78 -13.34
C ARG A 135 -1.19 -3.98 -12.85
N ALA A 136 -0.98 -2.78 -12.33
CA ALA A 136 -2.06 -1.92 -11.83
C ALA A 136 -3.08 -1.50 -12.89
N LEU A 137 -2.67 -1.38 -14.17
CA LEU A 137 -3.62 -1.07 -15.25
C LEU A 137 -4.55 -2.25 -15.58
N GLU A 138 -4.11 -3.48 -15.32
CA GLU A 138 -4.87 -4.71 -15.58
C GLU A 138 -5.98 -4.94 -14.54
N LEU A 139 -6.01 -4.14 -13.47
CA LEU A 139 -7.04 -4.25 -12.43
C LEU A 139 -8.46 -4.08 -12.98
N VAL A 140 -8.66 -3.33 -14.06
CA VAL A 140 -9.98 -3.12 -14.68
C VAL A 140 -10.51 -4.39 -15.38
N ASP A 141 -9.64 -5.35 -15.69
CA ASP A 141 -9.97 -6.50 -16.53
C ASP A 141 -10.64 -7.64 -15.75
N THR A 142 -10.50 -7.66 -14.42
CA THR A 142 -11.03 -8.72 -13.56
C THR A 142 -11.94 -8.17 -12.47
N MET A 143 -12.94 -8.95 -12.03
CA MET A 143 -13.81 -8.55 -10.93
C MET A 143 -13.01 -8.27 -9.64
N THR A 144 -12.05 -9.14 -9.33
CA THR A 144 -11.12 -8.98 -8.21
C THR A 144 -10.33 -7.67 -8.30
N GLY A 145 -9.79 -7.37 -9.47
CA GLY A 145 -9.03 -6.14 -9.67
C GLY A 145 -9.91 -4.91 -9.49
N ARG A 146 -11.15 -4.93 -10.01
CA ARG A 146 -12.11 -3.83 -9.82
C ARG A 146 -12.48 -3.62 -8.35
N LEU A 147 -12.49 -4.68 -7.55
CA LEU A 147 -12.70 -4.59 -6.11
C LEU A 147 -11.53 -3.86 -5.41
N VAL A 148 -10.28 -4.15 -5.79
CA VAL A 148 -9.10 -3.40 -5.35
C VAL A 148 -9.19 -1.93 -5.79
N LEU A 149 -9.67 -1.65 -7.01
CA LEU A 149 -9.88 -0.28 -7.48
C LEU A 149 -10.95 0.47 -6.70
N ALA A 150 -12.07 -0.20 -6.39
CA ALA A 150 -13.12 0.37 -5.57
C ALA A 150 -12.60 0.72 -4.16
N PHE A 151 -11.73 -0.12 -3.59
CA PHE A 151 -11.05 0.19 -2.34
C PHE A 151 -10.24 1.49 -2.46
N ARG A 152 -9.37 1.58 -3.47
CA ARG A 152 -8.50 2.75 -3.71
C ARG A 152 -9.26 4.06 -3.87
N GLN A 153 -10.41 4.02 -4.54
CA GLN A 153 -11.18 5.22 -4.83
C GLN A 153 -11.95 5.77 -3.65
N GLN A 154 -12.31 4.91 -2.70
CA GLN A 154 -12.92 5.32 -1.45
C GLN A 154 -11.89 5.71 -0.38
N ALA A 155 -10.60 5.44 -0.62
CA ALA A 155 -9.53 5.84 0.27
C ALA A 155 -9.28 7.35 0.21
N HIS A 156 -9.02 7.95 1.37
CA HIS A 156 -8.57 9.34 1.40
C HIS A 156 -7.16 9.42 0.77
N PRO A 157 -6.91 10.34 -0.17
CA PRO A 157 -5.69 10.33 -0.97
C PRO A 157 -4.41 10.62 -0.16
N THR A 158 -4.55 11.23 1.02
CA THR A 158 -3.42 11.77 1.80
C THR A 158 -3.53 11.55 3.31
N SER A 159 -4.58 10.88 3.82
CA SER A 159 -4.72 10.70 5.28
C SER A 159 -3.99 9.44 5.73
N GLU A 160 -3.16 9.61 6.74
CA GLU A 160 -2.40 8.55 7.41
C GLU A 160 -2.78 8.46 8.89
N ASP A 161 -3.85 9.14 9.30
CA ASP A 161 -4.34 9.14 10.68
C ASP A 161 -5.05 7.84 11.05
N TRP A 162 -5.31 7.68 12.35
CA TRP A 162 -5.95 6.49 12.88
C TRP A 162 -7.31 6.24 12.21
N PHE A 163 -8.12 7.28 11.95
CA PHE A 163 -9.41 7.14 11.29
C PHE A 163 -9.28 6.49 9.91
N ALA A 164 -8.30 6.91 9.10
CA ALA A 164 -8.07 6.34 7.78
C ALA A 164 -7.75 4.82 7.83
N TRP A 165 -7.03 4.38 8.86
CA TRP A 165 -6.76 2.95 9.09
C TRP A 165 -8.01 2.16 9.49
N TYR A 166 -8.83 2.67 10.42
CA TYR A 166 -10.11 2.06 10.77
C TYR A 166 -11.05 1.98 9.56
N GLU A 167 -11.10 3.05 8.76
CA GLU A 167 -11.87 3.10 7.53
C GLU A 167 -11.39 2.07 6.52
N GLY A 168 -10.07 1.91 6.34
CA GLY A 168 -9.50 0.88 5.47
C GLY A 168 -9.94 -0.54 5.86
N VAL A 169 -9.79 -0.91 7.14
CA VAL A 169 -10.25 -2.22 7.63
C VAL A 169 -11.77 -2.39 7.46
N SER A 170 -12.55 -1.35 7.76
CA SER A 170 -14.01 -1.40 7.59
C SER A 170 -14.45 -1.46 6.12
N ARG A 171 -13.69 -0.83 5.21
CA ARG A 171 -13.99 -0.77 3.78
C ARG A 171 -13.94 -2.15 3.15
N TRP A 172 -12.97 -2.97 3.53
CA TRP A 172 -12.91 -4.37 3.08
C TRP A 172 -14.17 -5.14 3.46
N ARG A 173 -14.66 -4.97 4.70
CA ARG A 173 -15.92 -5.60 5.12
C ARG A 173 -17.07 -5.17 4.23
N SER A 174 -17.20 -3.88 3.92
CA SER A 174 -18.25 -3.38 3.04
C SER A 174 -18.14 -3.96 1.63
N LEU A 175 -16.97 -3.87 0.99
CA LEU A 175 -16.76 -4.32 -0.39
C LEU A 175 -16.92 -5.83 -0.58
N LEU A 176 -16.61 -6.62 0.45
CA LEU A 176 -16.58 -8.08 0.37
C LEU A 176 -17.83 -8.76 0.96
N SER A 177 -18.75 -8.01 1.58
CA SER A 177 -19.98 -8.56 2.17
C SER A 177 -21.27 -8.15 1.46
N SER A 178 -21.25 -7.09 0.65
CA SER A 178 -22.36 -6.73 -0.23
C SER A 178 -22.00 -7.00 -1.70
N GLN A 179 -22.99 -7.40 -2.50
CA GLN A 179 -22.86 -7.46 -3.97
C GLN A 179 -22.80 -6.03 -4.50
N VAL A 180 -21.63 -5.39 -4.45
CA VAL A 180 -21.47 -3.98 -4.83
C VAL A 180 -21.08 -3.83 -6.29
N ASP A 181 -21.72 -4.58 -7.18
CA ASP A 181 -21.44 -4.56 -8.62
C ASP A 181 -21.48 -3.13 -9.17
N GLU A 182 -22.40 -2.28 -8.71
CA GLU A 182 -22.48 -0.87 -9.12
C GLU A 182 -21.25 -0.05 -8.68
N VAL A 183 -20.81 -0.17 -7.43
CA VAL A 183 -19.64 0.57 -6.93
C VAL A 183 -18.36 0.06 -7.60
N VAL A 184 -18.22 -1.26 -7.70
CA VAL A 184 -17.07 -1.93 -8.34
C VAL A 184 -16.98 -1.56 -9.82
N ASN A 185 -18.11 -1.52 -10.54
CA ASN A 185 -18.13 -1.10 -11.95
C ASN A 185 -17.93 0.41 -12.11
N SER A 186 -18.47 1.24 -11.21
CA SER A 186 -18.23 2.70 -11.23
C SER A 186 -16.75 3.04 -11.07
N ALA A 187 -16.00 2.16 -10.38
CA ALA A 187 -14.57 2.36 -10.18
C ALA A 187 -13.78 2.32 -11.49
N VAL A 188 -14.17 1.50 -12.45
CA VAL A 188 -13.50 1.46 -13.76
C VAL A 188 -13.65 2.81 -14.48
N ALA A 189 -14.86 3.36 -14.53
CA ALA A 189 -15.13 4.64 -15.19
C ALA A 189 -14.38 5.81 -14.52
N SER A 190 -14.35 5.84 -13.19
CA SER A 190 -13.62 6.86 -12.43
C SER A 190 -12.11 6.77 -12.65
N GLN A 191 -11.54 5.55 -12.68
CA GLN A 191 -10.11 5.37 -12.99
C GLN A 191 -9.77 5.87 -14.39
N GLN A 192 -10.57 5.51 -15.39
CA GLN A 192 -10.33 5.92 -16.77
C GLN A 192 -10.31 7.45 -16.90
N LEU A 193 -11.30 8.12 -16.33
CA LEU A 193 -11.35 9.58 -16.32
C LEU A 193 -10.14 10.17 -15.57
N ARG A 194 -9.75 9.61 -14.42
CA ARG A 194 -8.56 10.09 -13.70
C ARG A 194 -7.27 9.93 -14.52
N LEU A 195 -7.11 8.82 -15.25
CA LEU A 195 -5.96 8.58 -16.13
C LEU A 195 -5.87 9.58 -17.29
N GLU A 196 -7.01 9.98 -17.86
CA GLU A 196 -7.05 11.01 -18.93
C GLU A 196 -6.52 12.37 -18.47
N HIS A 197 -6.66 12.68 -17.18
CA HIS A 197 -6.29 13.97 -16.61
C HIS A 197 -4.98 13.95 -15.81
N VAL A 198 -4.45 12.77 -15.44
CA VAL A 198 -3.31 12.66 -14.52
C VAL A 198 -2.03 13.28 -15.05
N LEU A 199 -1.84 13.32 -16.37
CA LEU A 199 -0.68 13.93 -17.02
C LEU A 199 -0.74 15.47 -17.03
N GLY A 200 -1.89 16.06 -16.68
CA GLY A 200 -2.10 17.50 -16.60
C GLY A 200 -1.70 18.13 -15.26
N VAL A 201 -1.22 17.33 -14.29
CA VAL A 201 -0.81 17.88 -12.99
C VAL A 201 0.47 18.72 -13.09
N ARG A 202 0.74 19.50 -12.04
CA ARG A 202 2.02 20.19 -11.86
C ARG A 202 3.15 19.15 -11.96
N SER A 203 4.06 19.35 -12.90
CA SER A 203 5.15 18.42 -13.16
C SER A 203 6.39 19.16 -13.67
N LYS A 204 7.54 18.48 -13.59
CA LYS A 204 8.81 18.97 -14.11
C LYS A 204 9.68 17.82 -14.58
N ARG A 205 10.04 17.84 -15.86
CA ARG A 205 11.13 17.01 -16.39
C ARG A 205 12.46 17.60 -15.92
N VAL A 206 13.20 16.84 -15.11
CA VAL A 206 14.49 17.28 -14.54
C VAL A 206 15.68 16.74 -15.31
N ALA A 207 15.50 15.64 -16.05
CA ALA A 207 16.43 15.09 -17.03
C ALA A 207 15.65 14.31 -18.11
N GLU A 208 16.32 13.84 -19.17
CA GLU A 208 15.69 13.04 -20.23
C GLU A 208 14.89 11.87 -19.64
N ASP A 209 15.50 11.15 -18.70
CA ASP A 209 14.93 9.95 -18.10
C ASP A 209 14.11 10.16 -16.81
N VAL A 210 14.08 11.39 -16.27
CA VAL A 210 13.59 11.65 -14.91
C VAL A 210 12.50 12.72 -14.89
N MET A 211 11.33 12.33 -14.37
CA MET A 211 10.17 13.20 -14.18
C MET A 211 9.85 13.38 -12.69
N VAL A 212 9.42 14.58 -12.29
CA VAL A 212 8.81 14.84 -10.99
C VAL A 212 7.36 15.29 -11.22
N ALA A 213 6.38 14.66 -10.59
CA ALA A 213 4.96 14.97 -10.75
C ALA A 213 4.26 15.15 -9.40
N ASP A 214 3.36 16.14 -9.31
CA ASP A 214 2.55 16.45 -8.14
C ASP A 214 1.22 15.70 -8.21
N LEU A 215 1.14 14.57 -7.52
CA LEU A 215 -0.04 13.71 -7.47
C LEU A 215 -0.88 13.95 -6.22
N SER A 216 -0.74 15.11 -5.55
CA SER A 216 -1.49 15.44 -4.32
C SER A 216 -3.02 15.30 -4.48
N THR A 217 -3.56 15.64 -5.66
CA THR A 217 -5.00 15.51 -5.97
C THR A 217 -5.44 14.08 -6.30
N TYR A 218 -4.48 13.20 -6.57
CA TYR A 218 -4.73 11.84 -7.02
C TYR A 218 -4.44 10.79 -5.94
N GLY A 219 -3.45 11.04 -5.09
CA GLY A 219 -2.96 10.12 -4.07
C GLY A 219 -1.98 9.08 -4.62
N ARG A 220 -1.65 8.09 -3.80
CA ARG A 220 -0.80 6.95 -4.16
C ARG A 220 -1.60 5.95 -4.99
N ASN A 221 -1.20 5.74 -6.25
CA ASN A 221 -1.79 4.72 -7.10
C ASN A 221 -0.82 4.35 -8.22
N SER A 222 -0.47 3.07 -8.31
CA SER A 222 0.44 2.53 -9.31
C SER A 222 -0.02 2.77 -10.75
N ALA A 223 -1.34 2.83 -11.02
CA ALA A 223 -1.86 3.17 -12.34
C ALA A 223 -1.48 4.59 -12.78
N TYR A 224 -1.46 5.54 -11.85
CA TYR A 224 -1.04 6.92 -12.13
C TYR A 224 0.46 6.99 -12.38
N TYR A 225 1.24 6.23 -11.61
CA TYR A 225 2.68 6.13 -11.82
C TYR A 225 2.97 5.58 -13.21
N ARG A 226 2.27 4.52 -13.62
CA ARG A 226 2.44 3.91 -14.95
C ARG A 226 2.18 4.90 -16.08
N ALA A 227 1.10 5.68 -16.02
CA ALA A 227 0.83 6.71 -17.03
C ALA A 227 2.01 7.68 -17.20
N TRP A 228 2.63 8.12 -16.10
CA TRP A 228 3.83 8.96 -16.14
C TRP A 228 5.07 8.21 -16.62
N LEU A 229 5.20 6.94 -16.23
CA LEU A 229 6.34 6.11 -16.58
C LEU A 229 6.40 5.79 -18.07
N GLU A 230 5.32 5.93 -18.84
CA GLU A 230 5.35 5.90 -20.31
C GLU A 230 6.17 7.05 -20.91
N HIS A 231 6.23 8.20 -20.23
CA HIS A 231 6.92 9.41 -20.71
C HIS A 231 8.35 9.58 -20.17
N ALA A 232 8.69 8.91 -19.07
CA ALA A 232 10.04 8.89 -18.49
C ALA A 232 10.24 7.59 -17.70
N PRO A 233 11.34 6.86 -17.87
CA PRO A 233 11.56 5.60 -17.16
C PRO A 233 11.72 5.76 -15.64
N ILE A 234 11.90 6.98 -15.12
CA ILE A 234 12.02 7.26 -13.69
C ILE A 234 11.05 8.39 -13.31
N LEU A 235 10.25 8.14 -12.27
CA LEU A 235 9.26 9.06 -11.72
C LEU A 235 9.54 9.32 -10.23
N ILE A 236 9.47 10.59 -9.85
CA ILE A 236 9.33 11.05 -8.47
C ILE A 236 7.92 11.59 -8.32
N ALA A 237 7.05 10.81 -7.68
CA ALA A 237 5.66 11.18 -7.42
C ALA A 237 5.57 11.86 -6.05
N PHE A 238 5.35 13.18 -6.05
CA PHE A 238 5.09 13.95 -4.83
C PHE A 238 3.60 13.90 -4.48
N ILE A 239 3.28 13.64 -3.22
CA ILE A 239 1.91 13.66 -2.69
C ILE A 239 1.94 14.55 -1.44
N GLY A 240 1.54 15.80 -1.61
CA GLY A 240 1.45 16.83 -0.57
C GLY A 240 0.13 16.79 0.19
N GLY A 241 0.20 17.05 1.48
CA GLY A 241 -0.95 17.32 2.33
C GLY A 241 -1.36 18.80 2.33
N PRO A 242 -2.37 19.17 3.14
CA PRO A 242 -2.90 20.54 3.21
C PRO A 242 -1.87 21.61 3.60
N THR A 243 -0.78 21.23 4.27
CA THR A 243 0.31 22.13 4.67
C THR A 243 1.32 22.40 3.56
N GLY A 244 1.20 21.74 2.40
CA GLY A 244 2.19 21.78 1.33
C GLY A 244 3.38 20.84 1.54
N GLU A 245 3.44 20.16 2.69
CA GLU A 245 4.36 19.07 2.94
C GLU A 245 3.66 17.71 2.79
N GLY A 246 4.39 16.67 2.40
CA GLY A 246 3.85 15.32 2.27
C GLY A 246 4.95 14.30 2.02
N THR A 247 4.78 13.41 1.05
CA THR A 247 5.74 12.33 0.78
C THR A 247 6.11 12.22 -0.69
N CYS A 248 7.20 11.53 -0.98
CA CYS A 248 7.56 11.14 -2.34
C CYS A 248 7.58 9.63 -2.49
N SER A 249 7.04 9.14 -3.61
CA SER A 249 7.35 7.80 -4.13
C SER A 249 8.39 7.93 -5.25
N PHE A 250 9.38 7.06 -5.25
CA PHE A 250 10.40 6.93 -6.29
C PHE A 250 10.12 5.65 -7.05
N VAL A 251 9.89 5.75 -8.36
CA VAL A 251 9.44 4.62 -9.18
C VAL A 251 10.24 4.57 -10.48
N CYS A 252 10.76 3.40 -10.82
CA CYS A 252 11.30 3.09 -12.14
C CYS A 252 10.29 2.22 -12.90
N ARG A 253 10.25 2.40 -14.23
CA ARG A 253 9.34 1.66 -15.11
C ARG A 253 9.50 0.15 -14.98
N SER A 254 10.74 -0.32 -14.85
CA SER A 254 11.02 -1.76 -14.78
C SER A 254 12.34 -2.03 -14.10
N LEU A 255 12.57 -3.29 -13.72
CA LEU A 255 13.86 -3.74 -13.17
C LEU A 255 15.00 -3.50 -14.14
N GLU A 256 14.73 -3.69 -15.43
CA GLU A 256 15.67 -3.37 -16.50
C GLU A 256 15.99 -1.87 -16.53
N SER A 257 14.97 -1.01 -16.46
CA SER A 257 15.15 0.45 -16.45
C SER A 257 15.97 0.90 -15.25
N ALA A 258 15.66 0.37 -14.06
CA ALA A 258 16.41 0.65 -12.84
C ALA A 258 17.85 0.14 -12.90
N THR A 259 18.06 -1.07 -13.43
CA THR A 259 19.39 -1.68 -13.54
C THR A 259 20.27 -0.94 -14.53
N ARG A 260 19.69 -0.52 -15.66
CA ARG A 260 20.37 0.32 -16.65
C ARG A 260 20.75 1.67 -16.06
N ALA A 261 19.84 2.30 -15.31
CA ALA A 261 20.07 3.62 -14.75
C ALA A 261 21.05 3.62 -13.56
N PHE A 262 21.00 2.63 -12.68
CA PHE A 262 21.69 2.69 -11.38
C PHE A 262 22.55 1.45 -11.07
N GLY A 263 22.71 0.54 -12.02
CA GLY A 263 23.42 -0.74 -11.85
C GLY A 263 22.58 -1.82 -11.14
N PRO A 264 23.17 -2.98 -10.79
CA PRO A 264 22.44 -4.16 -10.30
C PRO A 264 21.59 -3.96 -9.05
N MET A 265 21.86 -2.90 -8.28
CA MET A 265 21.11 -2.53 -7.08
C MET A 265 19.97 -1.54 -7.35
N GLY A 266 19.80 -1.05 -8.59
CA GLY A 266 18.75 -0.10 -8.93
C GLY A 266 18.69 1.11 -8.00
N LEU A 267 17.47 1.56 -7.67
CA LEU A 267 17.24 2.66 -6.74
C LEU A 267 17.79 2.42 -5.34
N ARG A 268 18.02 1.17 -4.92
CA ARG A 268 18.61 0.86 -3.61
C ARG A 268 20.01 1.45 -3.44
N ALA A 269 20.77 1.55 -4.53
CA ALA A 269 22.07 2.23 -4.51
C ALA A 269 21.95 3.75 -4.34
N VAL A 270 20.81 4.32 -4.74
CA VAL A 270 20.58 5.76 -4.78
C VAL A 270 20.07 6.27 -3.43
N TYR A 271 19.18 5.56 -2.74
CA TYR A 271 18.57 6.05 -1.50
C TYR A 271 19.55 6.59 -0.42
N PRO A 272 20.70 5.94 -0.14
CA PRO A 272 21.65 6.44 0.85
C PRO A 272 22.30 7.79 0.48
N THR A 273 22.29 8.15 -0.81
CA THR A 273 22.91 9.37 -1.32
C THR A 273 21.96 10.57 -1.29
N LEU A 274 20.64 10.30 -1.26
CA LEU A 274 19.62 11.34 -1.32
C LEU A 274 19.65 12.25 -0.09
N LYS A 275 19.52 13.55 -0.37
CA LYS A 275 19.40 14.64 0.60
C LYS A 275 18.10 15.41 0.38
N PRO A 276 17.33 15.69 1.45
CA PRO A 276 17.58 15.24 2.82
C PRO A 276 17.50 13.70 2.97
N ALA A 277 18.19 13.14 3.97
CA ALA A 277 18.27 11.70 4.16
C ALA A 277 16.96 11.10 4.69
N GLY A 278 16.79 9.78 4.57
CA GLY A 278 15.62 9.05 5.09
C GLY A 278 14.80 8.31 4.02
N CYS A 279 15.20 8.38 2.75
CA CYS A 279 14.59 7.62 1.67
C CYS A 279 14.92 6.13 1.76
N GLY A 280 14.02 5.27 1.28
CA GLY A 280 14.26 3.83 1.24
C GLY A 280 13.16 3.04 0.53
N GLY A 281 13.45 1.81 0.12
CA GLY A 281 12.61 0.96 -0.72
C GLY A 281 13.00 -0.51 -0.63
N ARG A 282 12.03 -1.42 -0.83
CA ARG A 282 12.26 -2.87 -0.97
C ARG A 282 12.93 -3.19 -2.31
N GLU A 283 12.71 -2.35 -3.30
CA GLU A 283 12.90 -2.74 -4.69
C GLU A 283 13.96 -1.92 -5.38
N ASN A 284 14.67 -2.58 -6.29
CA ASN A 284 15.49 -1.91 -7.28
C ASN A 284 14.67 -0.89 -8.09
N ILE A 285 13.34 -1.07 -8.16
CA ILE A 285 12.41 -0.28 -8.98
C ILE A 285 11.53 0.70 -8.20
N GLY A 286 11.48 0.63 -6.86
CA GLY A 286 10.43 1.30 -6.08
C GLY A 286 10.82 1.60 -4.63
N GLY A 287 10.45 2.80 -4.16
CA GLY A 287 10.62 3.21 -2.76
C GLY A 287 9.97 4.56 -2.46
N SER A 288 10.22 5.11 -1.27
CA SER A 288 9.61 6.38 -0.86
C SER A 288 10.50 7.19 0.07
N SER A 289 10.07 8.42 0.39
CA SER A 289 10.66 9.26 1.44
C SER A 289 10.40 8.73 2.87
N ARG A 290 9.67 7.60 2.99
CA ARG A 290 9.33 6.92 4.24
C ARG A 290 8.75 7.89 5.27
N MET A 291 9.37 7.98 6.45
CA MET A 291 8.88 8.80 7.56
C MET A 291 9.16 10.30 7.41
N ARG A 292 9.78 10.74 6.31
CA ARG A 292 10.11 12.14 6.13
C ARG A 292 9.03 12.87 5.35
N SER A 293 8.47 13.90 6.00
CA SER A 293 7.71 14.97 5.37
C SER A 293 8.62 15.73 4.40
N VAL A 294 8.19 15.92 3.17
CA VAL A 294 8.93 16.57 2.09
C VAL A 294 8.07 17.65 1.46
N THR A 295 8.70 18.71 0.99
CA THR A 295 8.06 19.76 0.19
C THR A 295 8.20 19.46 -1.30
N TRP A 296 7.42 20.17 -2.14
CA TRP A 296 7.60 20.12 -3.59
C TRP A 296 9.03 20.46 -4.04
N ASP A 297 9.67 21.44 -3.39
CA ASP A 297 11.03 21.84 -3.76
C ASP A 297 12.07 20.77 -3.38
N GLU A 298 11.88 20.09 -2.24
CA GLU A 298 12.68 18.91 -1.89
C GLU A 298 12.41 17.74 -2.85
N ALA A 299 11.18 17.53 -3.32
CA ALA A 299 10.86 16.55 -4.35
C ALA A 299 11.62 16.82 -5.66
N LEU A 300 11.68 18.10 -6.09
CA LEU A 300 12.51 18.53 -7.20
C LEU A 300 14.00 18.31 -6.94
N GLN A 301 14.45 18.52 -5.71
CA GLN A 301 15.83 18.27 -5.32
C GLN A 301 16.19 16.78 -5.40
N TYR A 302 15.29 15.88 -4.98
CA TYR A 302 15.48 14.44 -5.20
C TYR A 302 15.54 14.11 -6.68
N GLY A 303 14.64 14.67 -7.51
CA GLY A 303 14.68 14.46 -8.95
C GLY A 303 16.05 14.83 -9.56
N LYS A 304 16.64 15.96 -9.16
CA LYS A 304 17.98 16.37 -9.62
C LYS A 304 19.09 15.42 -9.16
N GLN A 305 19.03 14.93 -7.92
CA GLN A 305 20.02 14.00 -7.37
C GLN A 305 19.94 12.63 -8.04
N ILE A 306 18.72 12.13 -8.25
CA ILE A 306 18.46 10.88 -8.99
C ILE A 306 18.97 11.01 -10.42
N ALA A 307 18.69 12.13 -11.10
CA ALA A 307 19.22 12.38 -12.44
C ALA A 307 20.75 12.39 -12.49
N ALA A 308 21.42 12.95 -11.48
CA ALA A 308 22.88 12.95 -11.39
C ALA A 308 23.48 11.57 -11.08
N ALA A 309 22.68 10.64 -10.54
CA ALA A 309 23.09 9.28 -10.23
C ALA A 309 22.88 8.29 -11.40
N VAL A 310 22.22 8.72 -12.49
CA VAL A 310 22.05 7.88 -13.68
C VAL A 310 23.41 7.62 -14.32
N VAL A 311 23.79 6.34 -14.41
CA VAL A 311 25.02 5.89 -15.05
C VAL A 311 24.86 6.07 -16.57
N SER A 312 25.81 6.77 -17.17
CA SER A 312 25.89 6.99 -18.63
C SER A 312 26.35 5.73 -19.36
#